data_AF-A0A3N6NP36-F1
#
_entry.id   AF-A0A3N6NP36-F1
#
_cell.length_a   1.000
_cell.length_b   1.000
_cell.length_c   1.000
_cell.angle_alpha   90.00
_cell.angle_beta   90.00
_cell.angle_gamma   90.00
#
_symmetry.space_group_name_H-M   'P 1'
#
loop_
_entity.id
_entity.type
_entity.pdbx_description
1 polymer ?
#
loop_
_entity_poly.entity_id
_entity_poly.type
_entity_poly.pdbx_seq_one_letter_code
_entity_poly.pdbx_strand_id
1 'polypeptide(L)'
;MTNGRWIFLSALALIGALTVGRAAAQGAAETVQDMLAAQIRTQGFTCDKALGATKDAARSRADHAVWVLRCSNASYRVSRAPDMAAKVEPLP
;
A
#
# COMPACT_ATOMS: atom_id res chain seq x y z
N MET A 1 -65.14 14.25 -22.89
CA MET A 1 -64.78 15.68 -22.78
C MET A 1 -64.03 15.87 -21.47
N THR A 2 -62.98 16.70 -21.49
CA THR A 2 -61.97 16.97 -20.42
C THR A 2 -60.82 15.96 -20.39
N ASN A 3 -59.72 16.12 -21.14
CA ASN A 3 -58.64 17.13 -21.12
C ASN A 3 -57.69 16.98 -19.92
N GLY A 4 -56.45 16.56 -20.15
CA GLY A 4 -55.44 16.45 -19.10
C GLY A 4 -54.05 15.98 -19.54
N ARG A 5 -53.44 16.70 -20.48
CA ARG A 5 -52.00 16.78 -20.80
C ARG A 5 -51.04 16.25 -19.71
N TRP A 6 -50.54 15.02 -19.85
CA TRP A 6 -49.26 14.54 -19.29
C TRP A 6 -48.41 14.04 -20.49
N ILE A 7 -48.01 14.88 -21.44
CA ILE A 7 -46.84 15.76 -21.34
C ILE A 7 -45.64 15.05 -20.65
N PHE A 8 -44.74 14.61 -21.53
CA PHE A 8 -43.33 14.25 -21.35
C PHE A 8 -42.98 12.84 -20.84
N LEU A 9 -43.04 11.92 -21.81
CA LEU A 9 -41.99 10.94 -22.07
C LEU A 9 -40.57 11.43 -21.66
N SER A 10 -39.87 10.53 -20.97
CA SER A 10 -38.46 10.23 -21.18
C SER A 10 -37.44 11.34 -20.91
N ALA A 11 -36.89 11.37 -19.70
CA ALA A 11 -35.54 11.88 -19.48
C ALA A 11 -34.83 11.04 -18.40
N LEU A 12 -34.28 9.93 -18.88
CA LEU A 12 -33.01 9.31 -18.51
C LEU A 12 -32.41 9.66 -17.13
N ALA A 13 -32.42 8.67 -16.24
CA ALA A 13 -31.58 8.58 -15.06
C ALA A 13 -30.09 8.63 -15.43
N LEU A 14 -29.36 9.62 -14.93
CA LEU A 14 -27.90 9.75 -14.99
C LEU A 14 -27.57 10.71 -13.82
N ILE A 15 -26.76 10.42 -12.80
CA ILE A 15 -25.40 9.89 -12.80
C ILE A 15 -25.18 9.19 -11.45
N GLY A 16 -24.88 7.89 -11.48
CA GLY A 16 -24.47 7.11 -10.32
C GLY A 16 -23.01 7.38 -9.94
N ALA A 17 -22.79 7.54 -8.64
CA ALA A 17 -21.57 7.21 -7.88
C ALA A 17 -20.22 7.30 -8.62
N LEU A 18 -19.61 8.49 -8.64
CA LEU A 18 -18.16 8.63 -8.77
C LEU A 18 -17.51 8.47 -7.40
N THR A 19 -17.44 7.24 -6.90
CA THR A 19 -16.56 6.87 -5.77
C THR A 19 -15.67 5.69 -6.18
N VAL A 20 -15.01 5.79 -7.32
CA VAL A 20 -13.96 4.84 -7.71
C VAL A 20 -12.61 5.50 -7.44
N GLY A 21 -11.86 4.96 -6.48
CA GLY A 21 -10.46 5.31 -6.31
C GLY A 21 -9.93 5.31 -4.88
N ARG A 22 -10.04 4.20 -4.14
CA ARG A 22 -9.29 4.06 -2.87
C ARG A 22 -8.92 2.62 -2.47
N ALA A 23 -8.82 1.69 -3.42
CA ALA A 23 -8.54 0.27 -3.15
C ALA A 23 -7.13 -0.20 -3.57
N ALA A 24 -6.34 0.61 -4.28
CA ALA A 24 -5.03 0.18 -4.81
C ALA A 24 -3.87 0.29 -3.81
N ALA A 25 -4.06 1.04 -2.72
CA ALA A 25 -2.99 1.29 -1.74
C ALA A 25 -2.82 0.13 -0.73
N GLN A 26 -3.89 -0.62 -0.41
CA GLN A 26 -3.82 -1.68 0.58
C GLN A 26 -3.01 -2.90 0.07
N GLY A 27 -3.30 -3.42 -1.13
CA GLY A 27 -2.62 -4.61 -1.65
C GLY A 27 -1.12 -4.40 -1.96
N ALA A 28 -0.74 -3.20 -2.40
CA ALA A 28 0.66 -2.88 -2.64
C ALA A 28 1.48 -2.81 -1.33
N ALA A 29 0.87 -2.39 -0.22
CA ALA A 29 1.54 -2.36 1.08
C ALA A 29 1.72 -3.77 1.67
N GLU A 30 0.69 -4.62 1.55
CA GLU A 30 0.73 -6.03 1.97
C GLU A 30 1.83 -6.80 1.23
N THR A 31 1.94 -6.61 -0.09
CA THR A 31 3.00 -7.26 -0.87
C THR A 31 4.41 -6.77 -0.47
N VAL A 32 4.60 -5.47 -0.20
CA VAL A 32 5.92 -4.93 0.16
C VAL A 32 6.37 -5.38 1.54
N GLN A 33 5.49 -5.36 2.55
CA GLN A 33 5.85 -5.79 3.91
C GLN A 33 6.20 -7.28 3.96
N ASP A 34 5.46 -8.13 3.26
CA ASP A 34 5.71 -9.57 3.25
C ASP A 34 7.00 -9.89 2.49
N MET A 35 7.27 -9.20 1.39
CA MET A 35 8.53 -9.32 0.64
C MET A 35 9.73 -8.87 1.46
N LEU A 36 9.64 -7.73 2.17
CA LEU A 36 10.68 -7.26 3.08
C LEU A 36 10.90 -8.24 4.23
N ALA A 37 9.82 -8.74 4.84
CA ALA A 37 9.90 -9.71 5.92
C ALA A 37 10.56 -11.02 5.47
N ALA A 38 10.18 -11.55 4.30
CA ALA A 38 10.83 -12.73 3.72
C ALA A 38 12.33 -12.49 3.47
N GLN A 39 12.68 -11.32 2.93
CA GLN A 39 14.07 -10.96 2.66
C GLN A 39 14.92 -10.92 3.93
N ILE A 40 14.45 -10.28 5.00
CA ILE A 40 15.25 -10.17 6.24
C ILE A 40 15.37 -11.51 6.96
N ARG A 41 14.37 -12.40 6.84
CA ARG A 41 14.44 -13.78 7.37
C ARG A 41 15.53 -14.60 6.70
N THR A 42 15.67 -14.50 5.38
CA THR A 42 16.77 -15.16 4.64
C THR A 42 18.15 -14.65 5.07
N GLN A 43 18.22 -13.43 5.61
CA GLN A 43 19.45 -12.85 6.18
C GLN A 43 19.65 -13.17 7.68
N GLY A 44 18.75 -13.95 8.30
CA GLY A 44 18.85 -14.36 9.70
C GLY A 44 18.16 -13.43 10.70
N PHE A 45 17.45 -12.39 10.26
CA PHE A 45 16.65 -11.55 11.16
C PHE A 45 15.29 -12.19 11.45
N THR A 46 14.83 -12.10 12.69
CA THR A 46 13.53 -12.61 13.10
C THR A 46 12.42 -11.63 12.76
N CYS A 47 11.39 -12.06 12.04
CA CYS A 47 10.18 -11.28 11.86
C CYS A 47 9.03 -12.25 11.81
N ASP A 48 8.21 -12.33 12.86
CA ASP A 48 7.17 -13.37 12.90
C ASP A 48 6.03 -12.99 11.97
N LYS A 49 5.23 -12.00 12.38
CA LYS A 49 4.16 -11.43 11.56
C LYS A 49 4.54 -10.03 11.11
N ALA A 50 4.57 -9.80 9.80
CA ALA A 50 4.67 -8.45 9.25
C ALA A 50 3.37 -7.69 9.53
N LEU A 51 3.48 -6.54 10.20
CA LEU A 51 2.34 -5.69 10.56
C LEU A 51 2.20 -4.48 9.61
N GLY A 52 3.29 -4.08 8.97
CA GLY A 52 3.35 -2.87 8.16
C GLY A 52 4.73 -2.65 7.57
N ALA A 53 4.79 -2.09 6.37
CA ALA A 53 6.00 -1.49 5.83
C ALA A 53 5.72 -0.08 5.34
N THR A 54 6.44 0.90 5.89
CA THR A 54 6.32 2.31 5.51
C THR A 54 7.62 2.78 4.91
N LYS A 55 7.55 3.42 3.73
CA LYS A 55 8.74 4.00 3.11
C LYS A 55 9.21 5.19 3.92
N ASP A 56 10.48 5.19 4.32
CA ASP A 56 11.14 6.36 4.91
C ASP A 56 11.56 7.29 3.77
N ALA A 57 10.67 8.24 3.43
CA ALA A 57 10.90 9.17 2.34
C ALA A 57 12.09 10.11 2.59
N ALA A 58 12.40 10.41 3.85
CA ALA A 58 13.52 11.30 4.20
C ALA A 58 14.89 10.65 3.94
N ARG A 59 14.97 9.31 4.05
CA ARG A 59 16.21 8.55 3.79
C ARG A 59 16.23 7.86 2.42
N SER A 60 15.10 7.88 1.70
CA SER A 60 14.99 7.29 0.37
C SER A 60 15.41 8.27 -0.72
N ARG A 61 16.04 7.74 -1.78
CA ARG A 61 16.40 8.44 -3.02
C ARG A 61 16.04 7.57 -4.23
N ALA A 62 16.28 8.07 -5.45
CA ALA A 62 15.83 7.42 -6.68
C ALA A 62 16.33 5.98 -6.84
N ASP A 63 17.56 5.71 -6.42
CA ASP A 63 18.29 4.43 -6.53
C ASP A 63 18.45 3.70 -5.20
N HIS A 64 17.84 4.21 -4.12
CA HIS A 64 17.99 3.63 -2.79
C HIS A 64 16.71 3.82 -1.98
N ALA A 65 16.01 2.71 -1.75
CA ALA A 65 14.76 2.71 -1.00
C ALA A 65 15.02 2.31 0.46
N VAL A 66 14.56 3.14 1.39
CA VAL A 66 14.61 2.85 2.82
C VAL A 66 13.18 2.64 3.31
N TRP A 67 12.98 1.54 4.03
CA TRP A 67 11.70 1.12 4.58
C TRP A 67 11.81 0.91 6.08
N VAL A 68 10.78 1.29 6.81
CA VAL A 68 10.55 0.86 8.19
C VAL A 68 9.57 -0.30 8.13
N LEU A 69 10.09 -1.51 8.37
CA LEU A 69 9.31 -2.74 8.49
C LEU A 69 8.96 -2.97 9.95
N ARG A 70 7.67 -3.08 10.25
CA ARG A 70 7.18 -3.41 11.59
C ARG A 70 6.72 -4.86 11.61
N CYS A 71 7.30 -5.63 12.51
CA CYS A 71 6.92 -7.00 12.80
C CYS A 71 6.22 -7.05 14.18
N SER A 72 5.53 -8.14 14.49
CA SER A 72 4.89 -8.34 15.80
C SER A 72 5.87 -8.40 16.96
N ASN A 73 7.12 -8.80 16.70
CA ASN A 73 8.18 -9.02 17.67
C ASN A 73 9.30 -7.97 17.63
N ALA A 74 9.43 -7.21 16.54
CA ALA A 74 10.54 -6.29 16.31
C ALA A 74 10.21 -5.25 15.23
N SER A 75 10.99 -4.17 15.18
CA SER A 75 10.95 -3.20 14.07
C SER A 75 12.33 -3.08 13.42
N TYR A 76 12.35 -2.91 12.11
CA TYR A 76 13.58 -2.87 11.32
C TYR A 76 13.56 -1.70 10.35
N ARG A 77 14.73 -1.11 10.15
CA ARG A 77 15.01 -0.26 8.99
C ARG A 77 15.71 -1.10 7.94
N VAL A 78 15.09 -1.22 6.78
CA VAL A 78 15.58 -2.01 5.65
C VAL A 78 15.96 -1.05 4.52
N SER A 79 17.23 -1.06 4.11
CA SER A 79 17.75 -0.22 3.04
C SER A 79 18.11 -1.10 1.84
N ARG A 80 17.53 -0.80 0.68
CA ARG A 80 17.76 -1.54 -0.57
C ARG A 80 18.36 -0.63 -1.64
N ALA A 81 19.45 -1.10 -2.25
CA ALA A 81 20.01 -0.61 -3.51
C ALA A 81 20.01 -1.76 -4.54
N PRO A 82 19.94 -1.47 -5.86
CA PRO A 82 19.84 -2.50 -6.91
C PRO A 82 20.95 -3.56 -6.87
N ASP A 83 22.18 -3.15 -6.55
CA ASP A 83 23.38 -3.98 -6.67
C ASP A 83 23.92 -4.46 -5.31
N MET A 84 23.12 -4.35 -4.25
CA MET A 84 23.52 -4.75 -2.89
C MET A 84 22.44 -5.55 -2.17
N ALA A 85 22.88 -6.49 -1.33
CA ALA A 85 21.99 -7.10 -0.36
C ALA A 85 21.34 -6.01 0.52
N ALA A 86 20.09 -6.23 0.94
CA ALA A 86 19.41 -5.24 1.76
C ALA A 86 20.09 -5.11 3.11
N LYS A 87 20.51 -3.89 3.46
CA LYS A 87 21.03 -3.59 4.80
C LYS A 87 19.87 -3.52 5.78
N VAL A 88 19.93 -4.31 6.85
CA VAL A 88 18.89 -4.37 7.88
C VAL A 88 19.46 -3.87 9.20
N GLU A 89 18.79 -2.90 9.80
CA GLU A 89 19.13 -2.33 11.11
C GLU A 89 17.94 -2.47 12.05
N PRO A 90 18.09 -3.12 13.23
CA PRO A 90 17.05 -3.11 14.25
C PRO A 90 16.74 -1.68 14.71
N LEU A 91 15.46 -1.42 14.97
CA LEU A 91 14.98 -0.17 15.56
C LEU A 91 14.58 -0.41 17.02
N PRO A 92 14.94 0.51 17.94
CA PRO A 92 14.51 0.44 19.34
C PRO A 92 13.01 0.67 19.52
#